data_AF-A0A1U9N5B0-F1
#
_entry.id   AF-A0A1U9N5B0-F1
#
_cell.length_a   1.000
_cell.length_b   1.000
_cell.length_c   1.000
_cell.angle_alpha   90.00
_cell.angle_beta   90.00
_cell.angle_gamma   90.00
#
_symmetry.space_group_name_H-M   'P 1'
#
loop_
_entity.id
_entity.type
_entity.pdbx_description
1 polymer ?
#
loop_
_entity_poly.entity_id
_entity_poly.type
_entity_poly.pdbx_seq_one_letter_code
_entity_poly.pdbx_strand_id
1 'polypeptide(L)'
;MKRLIASALCGGLILATPLHAEINKCKGADGKLHYTDKPCPSATKLESSELSAEDKRKIEREKQDQQQRAEWEASKKELDDYRATQRAERFTHLKTLLDSGKITQLEFITIQQKGIFIGMSELALQESWGKPSSINKSGVGSDQWVYNIGSTAKANYAYVENGKVTNWQTTE
;
A
#
# COMPACT_ATOMS: atom_id res chain seq x y z
N MET A 1 33.29 20.76 16.47
CA MET A 1 34.39 19.89 16.01
C MET A 1 34.11 19.45 14.58
N LYS A 2 34.90 19.92 13.62
CA LYS A 2 34.78 19.62 12.18
C LYS A 2 35.46 18.29 11.89
N ARG A 3 34.83 17.40 11.11
CA ARG A 3 35.54 16.31 10.41
C ARG A 3 35.05 16.24 8.96
N LEU A 4 35.89 16.81 8.10
CA LEU A 4 36.00 16.52 6.67
C LEU A 4 36.81 15.23 6.53
N ILE A 5 36.30 14.24 5.80
CA ILE A 5 37.14 13.19 5.20
C ILE A 5 36.65 13.00 3.77
N ALA A 6 37.41 13.55 2.84
CA ALA A 6 37.39 13.21 1.43
C ALA A 6 38.16 11.91 1.24
N SER A 7 37.58 10.95 0.54
CA SER A 7 38.33 9.83 -0.05
C SER A 7 37.87 9.64 -1.48
N ALA A 8 38.77 10.03 -2.39
CA ALA A 8 38.73 9.70 -3.80
C ALA A 8 39.21 8.25 -3.98
N LEU A 9 38.42 7.43 -4.67
CA LEU A 9 38.83 6.12 -5.16
C LEU A 9 38.58 6.07 -6.66
N CYS A 10 39.66 6.33 -7.40
CA CYS A 10 39.82 5.92 -8.80
C CYS A 10 39.90 4.39 -8.86
N GLY A 11 39.12 3.77 -9.74
CA GLY A 11 39.18 2.33 -9.96
C GLY A 11 38.48 1.88 -11.24
N GLY A 12 39.19 1.96 -12.38
CA GLY A 12 39.08 1.10 -13.56
C GLY A 12 37.70 0.86 -14.19
N LEU A 13 37.33 1.70 -15.16
CA LEU A 13 36.27 1.39 -16.12
C LEU A 13 36.80 0.36 -17.15
N ILE A 14 36.51 -0.92 -16.95
CA ILE A 14 36.76 -1.97 -17.95
C ILE A 14 35.68 -1.86 -19.03
N LEU A 15 36.06 -1.34 -20.20
CA LEU A 15 35.21 -1.38 -21.39
C LEU A 15 35.17 -2.82 -21.93
N ALA A 16 34.21 -3.61 -21.48
CA ALA A 16 33.89 -4.89 -22.10
C ALA A 16 33.31 -4.63 -23.49
N THR A 17 34.07 -4.91 -24.55
CA THR A 17 33.51 -4.95 -25.90
C THR A 17 32.57 -6.15 -25.99
N PRO A 18 31.28 -5.98 -26.31
CA PRO A 18 30.40 -7.10 -26.56
C PRO A 18 30.91 -7.86 -27.79
N LEU A 19 31.49 -9.04 -27.58
CA LEU A 19 31.66 -10.06 -28.60
C LEU A 19 30.25 -10.48 -29.03
N HIS A 20 29.75 -9.87 -30.10
CA HIS A 20 28.49 -10.28 -30.72
C HIS A 20 28.74 -11.61 -31.42
N ALA A 21 28.52 -12.71 -30.72
CA ALA A 21 28.43 -14.03 -31.33
C ALA A 21 27.15 -14.07 -32.17
N GLU A 22 27.28 -14.03 -33.49
CA GLU A 22 26.15 -14.10 -34.42
C GLU A 22 25.76 -15.58 -34.61
N ILE A 23 24.76 -16.03 -33.84
CA ILE A 23 24.22 -17.39 -33.97
C ILE A 23 23.33 -17.44 -35.23
N ASN A 24 23.74 -18.22 -36.22
CA ASN A 24 23.01 -18.40 -37.48
C ASN A 24 21.94 -19.51 -37.35
N LYS A 25 20.72 -19.26 -37.85
CA LYS A 25 19.65 -20.27 -37.97
C LYS A 25 19.68 -20.90 -39.36
N CYS A 26 20.05 -22.18 -39.47
CA CYS A 26 20.07 -22.93 -40.73
C CYS A 26 18.93 -23.96 -40.77
N LYS A 27 18.29 -24.13 -41.93
CA LYS A 27 17.33 -25.23 -42.14
C LYS A 27 18.08 -26.45 -42.65
N GLY A 28 18.01 -27.56 -41.92
CA GLY A 28 18.56 -28.84 -42.32
C GLY A 28 17.79 -29.47 -43.48
N ALA A 29 18.39 -30.46 -44.15
CA ALA A 29 17.74 -31.24 -45.20
C ALA A 29 16.52 -32.03 -44.69
N ASP A 30 16.46 -32.28 -43.38
CA ASP A 30 15.33 -32.88 -42.67
C ASP A 30 14.19 -31.88 -42.38
N GLY A 31 14.35 -30.62 -42.80
CA GLY A 31 13.39 -29.54 -42.57
C GLY A 31 13.45 -28.93 -41.16
N LYS A 32 14.34 -29.38 -40.26
CA LYS A 32 14.47 -28.85 -38.90
C LYS A 32 15.39 -27.63 -38.87
N LEU A 33 15.18 -26.77 -37.87
CA LEU A 33 16.03 -25.59 -37.64
C LEU A 33 17.20 -25.96 -36.72
N HIS A 34 18.41 -25.65 -37.16
CA HIS A 34 19.64 -25.80 -36.40
C HIS A 34 20.30 -24.43 -36.18
N TYR A 35 20.91 -24.25 -35.01
CA TYR A 35 21.62 -23.03 -34.63
C TYR A 35 23.12 -23.32 -34.70
N THR A 36 23.87 -22.50 -35.43
CA THR A 36 25.31 -22.71 -35.62
C THR A 36 26.07 -21.39 -35.68
N ASP A 37 27.29 -21.39 -35.15
CA ASP A 37 28.18 -20.22 -35.16
C ASP A 37 28.87 -20.02 -36.53
N LYS A 38 28.64 -20.93 -37.50
CA LYS A 38 29.19 -20.85 -38.86
C LYS A 38 28.09 -20.51 -39.88
N PRO A 39 28.38 -19.70 -40.91
CA PRO A 39 27.39 -19.35 -41.94
C PRO A 39 26.86 -20.59 -42.67
N CYS A 40 25.55 -20.62 -42.96
CA CYS A 40 24.90 -21.77 -43.61
C CYS A 40 25.44 -21.96 -45.04
N PRO A 41 25.82 -23.20 -45.44
CA PRO A 41 26.46 -23.47 -46.73
C PRO A 41 25.56 -23.30 -47.96
N SER A 42 24.24 -23.31 -47.79
CA SER A 42 23.24 -23.04 -48.84
C SER A 42 22.38 -21.86 -48.39
N ALA A 43 22.66 -20.69 -48.94
CA ALA A 43 22.04 -19.42 -48.56
C ALA A 43 20.60 -19.29 -49.08
N THR A 44 19.69 -20.19 -48.69
CA THR A 44 18.29 -19.80 -48.58
C THR A 44 18.13 -19.21 -47.19
N LYS A 45 18.55 -17.94 -47.06
CA LYS A 45 18.34 -17.14 -45.84
C LYS A 45 16.83 -17.18 -45.57
N LEU A 46 16.42 -17.97 -44.59
CA LEU A 46 15.04 -17.96 -44.12
C LEU A 46 14.81 -16.57 -43.58
N GLU A 47 14.08 -15.77 -44.36
CA GLU A 47 13.60 -14.46 -43.96
C GLU A 47 12.86 -14.69 -42.64
N SER A 48 13.38 -14.11 -41.56
CA SER A 48 12.70 -14.12 -40.28
C SER A 48 11.31 -13.58 -40.54
N SER A 49 10.26 -14.39 -40.38
CA SER A 49 8.89 -13.93 -40.56
C SER A 49 8.69 -12.75 -39.64
N GLU A 50 8.73 -11.55 -40.21
CA GLU A 50 8.55 -10.34 -39.43
C GLU A 50 7.15 -10.44 -38.83
N LEU A 51 7.08 -10.40 -37.49
CA LEU A 51 5.79 -10.30 -36.81
C LEU A 51 4.99 -9.17 -37.45
N SER A 52 3.72 -9.45 -37.72
CA SER A 52 2.84 -8.43 -38.29
C SER A 52 2.82 -7.20 -37.38
N ALA A 53 2.54 -6.03 -37.95
CA ALA A 53 2.41 -4.81 -37.15
C ALA A 53 1.34 -4.96 -36.05
N GLU A 54 0.33 -5.81 -36.28
CA GLU A 54 -0.72 -6.13 -35.33
C GLU A 54 -0.20 -6.99 -34.17
N ASP A 55 0.57 -8.04 -34.44
CA ASP A 55 1.16 -8.89 -33.40
C ASP A 55 2.11 -8.09 -32.51
N LYS A 56 2.93 -7.21 -33.09
CA LYS A 56 3.82 -6.31 -32.35
C LYS A 56 3.04 -5.42 -31.39
N ARG A 57 1.91 -4.85 -31.85
CA ARG A 57 1.03 -4.02 -31.00
C ARG A 57 0.35 -4.83 -29.90
N LYS A 58 -0.04 -6.08 -30.18
CA LYS A 58 -0.65 -6.97 -29.17
C LYS A 58 0.35 -7.31 -28.07
N ILE A 59 1.56 -7.73 -28.44
CA ILE A 59 2.64 -8.04 -27.48
C ILE A 59 2.97 -6.81 -26.63
N GLU A 60 3.03 -5.62 -27.23
CA GLU A 60 3.33 -4.40 -26.49
C GLU A 60 2.23 -4.06 -25.47
N ARG A 61 0.95 -4.17 -25.84
CA ARG A 61 -0.16 -3.99 -24.89
C ARG A 61 -0.13 -5.01 -23.77
N GLU A 62 0.13 -6.28 -24.07
CA GLU A 62 0.24 -7.33 -23.05
C GLU A 62 1.38 -7.05 -22.07
N LYS A 63 2.53 -6.54 -22.56
CA LYS A 63 3.64 -6.11 -21.70
C LYS A 63 3.25 -4.92 -20.81
N GLN A 64 2.57 -3.92 -21.36
CA GLN A 64 2.10 -2.77 -20.59
C GLN A 64 1.08 -3.19 -19.52
N ASP A 65 0.15 -4.07 -19.87
CA ASP A 65 -0.81 -4.62 -18.92
C ASP A 65 -0.12 -5.45 -17.82
N GLN A 66 0.91 -6.22 -18.16
CA GLN A 66 1.71 -6.97 -17.18
C GLN A 66 2.45 -6.02 -16.24
N GLN A 67 3.06 -4.96 -16.77
CA GLN A 67 3.73 -3.94 -15.96
C GLN A 67 2.75 -3.25 -15.02
N GLN A 68 1.59 -2.79 -15.52
CA GLN A 68 0.57 -2.14 -14.71
C GLN A 68 0.02 -3.07 -13.60
N ARG A 69 -0.15 -4.37 -13.88
CA ARG A 69 -0.55 -5.34 -12.85
C ARG A 69 0.53 -5.53 -11.79
N ALA A 70 1.79 -5.66 -12.20
CA ALA A 70 2.91 -5.79 -11.27
C ALA A 70 3.06 -4.54 -10.39
N GLU A 71 2.89 -3.35 -10.97
CA GLU A 71 2.88 -2.07 -10.24
C GLU A 71 1.71 -1.99 -9.25
N TRP A 72 0.50 -2.37 -9.67
CA TRP A 72 -0.67 -2.41 -8.81
C TRP A 72 -0.50 -3.38 -7.63
N GLU A 73 0.04 -4.58 -7.89
CA GLU A 73 0.31 -5.57 -6.84
C GLU A 73 1.37 -5.10 -5.85
N ALA A 74 2.44 -4.47 -6.34
CA ALA A 74 3.47 -3.88 -5.49
C ALA A 74 2.89 -2.74 -4.61
N SER A 75 2.10 -1.84 -5.21
CA SER A 75 1.46 -0.74 -4.48
C SER A 75 0.46 -1.24 -3.44
N LYS A 76 -0.33 -2.26 -3.78
CA LYS A 76 -1.24 -2.90 -2.82
C LYS A 76 -0.49 -3.51 -1.64
N LYS A 77 0.61 -4.21 -1.91
CA LYS A 77 1.45 -4.79 -0.86
C LYS A 77 2.02 -3.71 0.06
N GLU A 78 2.54 -2.63 -0.49
CA GLU A 78 3.05 -1.49 0.28
C GLU A 78 1.96 -0.89 1.18
N LEU A 79 0.74 -0.70 0.65
CA LEU A 79 -0.39 -0.19 1.42
C LEU A 79 -0.82 -1.15 2.56
N ASP A 80 -0.80 -2.45 2.31
CA ASP A 80 -1.15 -3.46 3.32
C ASP A 80 -0.08 -3.50 4.43
N ASP A 81 1.20 -3.42 4.08
CA ASP A 81 2.31 -3.35 5.05
C ASP A 81 2.20 -2.05 5.89
N TYR A 82 1.90 -0.91 5.28
CA TYR A 82 1.64 0.34 5.98
C TYR A 82 0.46 0.23 6.96
N ARG A 83 -0.67 -0.34 6.52
CA ARG A 83 -1.85 -0.55 7.36
C ARG A 83 -1.57 -1.51 8.53
N ALA A 84 -0.73 -2.52 8.32
CA ALA A 84 -0.32 -3.43 9.38
C ALA A 84 0.50 -2.71 10.46
N THR A 85 1.46 -1.88 10.06
CA THR A 85 2.25 -1.04 10.98
C THR A 85 1.36 -0.10 11.79
N GLN A 86 0.46 0.65 11.13
CA GLN A 86 -0.47 1.55 11.83
C GLN A 86 -1.36 0.81 12.84
N ARG A 87 -1.80 -0.41 12.53
CA ARG A 87 -2.58 -1.25 13.46
C ARG A 87 -1.75 -1.68 14.68
N ALA A 88 -0.49 -2.06 14.47
CA ALA A 88 0.41 -2.47 15.56
C ALA A 88 0.75 -1.30 16.49
N GLU A 89 1.01 -0.11 15.94
CA GLU A 89 1.25 1.11 16.71
C GLU A 89 0.01 1.50 17.52
N ARG A 90 -1.17 1.51 16.88
CA ARG A 90 -2.43 1.79 17.57
C ARG A 90 -2.70 0.78 18.70
N PHE A 91 -2.43 -0.51 18.47
CA PHE A 91 -2.59 -1.52 19.50
C PHE A 91 -1.66 -1.26 20.71
N THR A 92 -0.39 -0.94 20.45
CA THR A 92 0.60 -0.62 21.50
C THR A 92 0.17 0.60 22.33
N HIS A 93 -0.32 1.65 21.67
CA HIS A 93 -0.87 2.84 22.32
C HIS A 93 -2.04 2.49 23.25
N LEU A 94 -3.04 1.76 22.74
CA LEU A 94 -4.21 1.36 23.53
C LEU A 94 -3.83 0.44 24.70
N LYS A 95 -2.84 -0.43 24.50
CA LYS A 95 -2.33 -1.28 25.56
C LYS A 95 -1.67 -0.46 26.67
N THR A 96 -0.92 0.57 26.32
CA THR A 96 -0.33 1.52 27.28
C THR A 96 -1.40 2.27 28.07
N LEU A 97 -2.50 2.69 27.42
CA LEU A 97 -3.64 3.31 28.12
C LEU A 97 -4.31 2.34 29.10
N LEU A 98 -4.48 1.09 28.70
CA LEU A 98 -5.03 0.05 29.57
C LEU A 98 -4.13 -0.23 30.78
N ASP A 99 -2.83 -0.43 30.54
CA ASP A 99 -1.87 -0.77 31.60
C ASP A 99 -1.65 0.39 32.59
N SER A 100 -1.85 1.63 32.13
CA SER A 100 -1.83 2.82 32.99
C SER A 100 -3.17 3.10 33.70
N GLY A 101 -4.20 2.27 33.49
CA GLY A 101 -5.52 2.43 34.10
C GLY A 101 -6.32 3.63 33.55
N LYS A 102 -5.90 4.22 32.43
CA LYS A 102 -6.60 5.35 31.79
C LYS A 102 -7.87 4.91 31.06
N ILE A 103 -7.91 3.64 30.66
CA ILE A 103 -9.09 2.97 30.12
C ILE A 103 -9.25 1.61 30.79
N THR A 104 -10.48 1.13 30.84
CA THR A 104 -10.85 -0.19 31.35
C THR A 104 -10.68 -1.27 30.28
N GLN A 105 -10.70 -2.54 30.70
CA GLN A 105 -10.66 -3.68 29.78
C GLN A 105 -11.85 -3.68 28.79
N LEU A 106 -13.04 -3.29 29.27
CA LEU A 106 -14.23 -3.21 28.43
C LEU A 106 -14.06 -2.14 27.35
N GLU A 107 -13.58 -0.94 27.73
CA GLU A 107 -13.28 0.13 26.78
C GLU A 107 -12.22 -0.29 25.75
N PHE A 108 -11.15 -0.94 26.18
CA PHE A 108 -10.11 -1.45 25.27
C PHE A 108 -10.70 -2.36 24.19
N ILE A 109 -11.53 -3.34 24.58
CA ILE A 109 -12.18 -4.27 23.64
C ILE A 109 -13.12 -3.52 22.71
N THR A 110 -13.93 -2.60 23.23
CA THR A 110 -14.88 -1.82 22.45
C THR A 110 -14.18 -0.90 21.44
N ILE A 111 -13.08 -0.23 21.82
CA ILE A 111 -12.29 0.63 20.92
C ILE A 111 -11.72 -0.18 19.74
N GLN A 112 -11.23 -1.41 19.99
CA GLN A 112 -10.73 -2.30 18.94
C GLN A 112 -11.83 -2.66 17.92
N GLN A 113 -13.08 -2.78 18.39
CA GLN A 113 -14.25 -3.03 17.56
C GLN A 113 -14.86 -1.76 16.94
N LYS A 114 -14.27 -0.58 17.18
CA LYS A 114 -14.82 0.74 16.79
C LYS A 114 -16.23 1.00 17.32
N GLY A 115 -16.57 0.42 18.47
CA GLY A 115 -17.87 0.58 19.12
C GLY A 115 -17.86 1.67 20.19
N ILE A 116 -19.01 1.92 20.80
CA ILE A 116 -19.16 2.74 22.01
C ILE A 116 -20.25 2.12 22.90
N PHE A 117 -20.29 2.48 24.18
CA PHE A 117 -21.34 2.04 25.10
C PHE A 117 -21.61 3.10 26.19
N ILE A 118 -22.76 3.02 26.87
CA ILE A 118 -23.14 3.97 27.93
C ILE A 118 -22.21 3.76 29.13
N GLY A 119 -21.58 4.84 29.59
CA GLY A 119 -20.62 4.83 30.70
C GLY A 119 -19.16 4.77 30.25
N MET A 120 -18.90 4.64 28.94
CA MET A 120 -17.57 4.79 28.36
C MET A 120 -17.02 6.18 28.66
N SER A 121 -15.74 6.28 29.01
CA SER A 121 -15.06 7.56 29.27
C SER A 121 -14.91 8.39 28.00
N GLU A 122 -14.78 9.72 28.16
CA GLU A 122 -14.46 10.64 27.06
C GLU A 122 -13.20 10.22 26.29
N LEU A 123 -12.16 9.80 27.00
CA LEU A 123 -10.92 9.33 26.38
C LEU A 123 -11.18 8.10 25.50
N ALA A 124 -11.89 7.10 26.02
CA ALA A 124 -12.22 5.90 25.26
C ALA A 124 -13.14 6.18 24.07
N LEU A 125 -14.08 7.11 24.20
CA LEU A 125 -14.90 7.60 23.10
C LEU A 125 -14.02 8.19 21.98
N GLN A 126 -13.05 9.03 22.32
CA GLN A 126 -12.13 9.63 21.35
C GLN A 126 -11.21 8.60 20.69
N GLU A 127 -10.74 7.61 21.44
CA GLU A 127 -9.91 6.52 20.90
C GLU A 127 -10.70 5.59 19.97
N SER A 128 -12.02 5.48 20.18
CA SER A 128 -12.91 4.67 19.35
C SER A 128 -13.37 5.40 18.08
N TRP A 129 -13.99 6.58 18.23
CA TRP A 129 -14.62 7.33 17.14
C TRP A 129 -13.74 8.46 16.59
N GLY A 130 -12.60 8.75 17.20
CA GLY A 130 -11.73 9.86 16.83
C GLY A 130 -12.10 11.17 17.55
N LYS A 131 -11.52 12.27 17.09
CA LYS A 131 -11.86 13.60 17.60
C LYS A 131 -13.22 14.05 17.04
N PRO A 132 -14.12 14.60 17.87
CA PRO A 132 -15.37 15.15 17.36
C PRO A 132 -15.09 16.34 16.44
N SER A 133 -15.95 16.53 15.45
CA SER A 133 -15.93 17.69 14.55
C SER A 133 -16.37 18.96 15.27
N SER A 134 -17.34 18.86 16.18
CA SER A 134 -17.79 19.96 17.03
C SER A 134 -18.34 19.43 18.36
N ILE A 135 -18.28 20.27 19.40
CA ILE A 135 -18.83 19.97 20.72
C ILE A 135 -19.79 21.10 21.09
N ASN A 136 -21.07 20.78 21.21
CA ASN A 136 -22.11 21.68 21.69
C ASN A 136 -22.22 21.51 23.20
N LYS A 137 -21.63 22.44 23.95
CA LYS A 137 -21.61 22.37 25.42
C LYS A 137 -22.95 22.76 26.02
N SER A 138 -23.37 22.03 27.05
CA SER A 138 -24.57 22.34 27.83
C SER A 138 -24.20 22.83 29.23
N GLY A 139 -24.87 23.87 29.71
CA GLY A 139 -24.67 24.37 31.08
C GLY A 139 -25.43 23.58 32.15
N VAL A 140 -26.39 22.75 31.75
CA VAL A 140 -27.37 22.08 32.66
C VAL A 140 -27.69 20.64 32.24
N GLY A 141 -26.88 20.03 31.35
CA GLY A 141 -27.09 18.65 30.91
C GLY A 141 -25.88 18.09 30.18
N SER A 142 -26.09 17.02 29.39
CA SER A 142 -25.00 16.39 28.63
C SER A 142 -24.49 17.30 27.49
N ASP A 143 -23.17 17.32 27.31
CA ASP A 143 -22.51 17.90 26.14
C ASP A 143 -22.78 17.00 24.92
N GLN A 144 -23.12 17.60 23.79
CA GLN A 144 -23.33 16.86 22.54
C GLN A 144 -22.09 16.96 21.66
N TRP A 145 -21.48 15.82 21.37
CA TRP A 145 -20.31 15.67 20.52
C TRP A 145 -20.74 15.19 19.15
N VAL A 146 -20.36 15.92 18.11
CA VAL A 146 -20.79 15.68 16.72
C VAL A 146 -19.62 15.12 15.90
N TYR A 147 -19.88 14.05 15.16
CA TYR A 147 -18.91 13.36 14.32
C TYR A 147 -19.41 13.32 12.87
N ASN A 148 -18.91 14.24 12.05
CA ASN A 148 -19.30 14.32 10.64
C ASN A 148 -18.68 13.17 9.84
N ILE A 149 -19.49 12.48 9.03
CA ILE A 149 -19.04 11.34 8.22
C ILE A 149 -18.87 11.77 6.77
N GLY A 150 -17.63 12.02 6.37
CA GLY A 150 -17.28 12.39 5.00
C GLY A 150 -17.85 13.76 4.59
N SER A 151 -18.22 13.89 3.31
CA SER A 151 -18.82 15.10 2.74
C SER A 151 -20.35 15.14 2.83
N THR A 152 -20.97 14.13 3.46
CA THR A 152 -22.43 14.01 3.53
C THR A 152 -22.99 14.76 4.73
N ALA A 153 -24.28 15.11 4.68
CA ALA A 153 -25.01 15.68 5.82
C ALA A 153 -25.29 14.67 6.95
N LYS A 154 -24.62 13.50 6.96
CA LYS A 154 -24.76 12.48 7.99
C LYS A 154 -23.77 12.73 9.12
N ALA A 155 -24.24 12.55 10.35
CA ALA A 155 -23.43 12.74 11.53
C ALA A 155 -23.80 11.72 12.61
N ASN A 156 -22.79 11.25 13.34
CA ASN A 156 -23.01 10.55 14.58
C ASN A 156 -22.93 11.54 15.74
N TYR A 157 -23.73 11.30 16.77
CA TYR A 157 -23.80 12.12 17.96
C TYR A 157 -23.50 11.25 19.17
N ALA A 158 -22.64 11.74 20.06
CA ALA A 158 -22.45 11.17 21.38
C ALA A 158 -22.84 12.23 22.42
N TYR A 159 -23.56 11.83 23.45
CA TYR A 159 -23.93 12.69 24.56
C TYR A 159 -23.06 12.30 25.75
N VAL A 160 -22.39 13.28 26.33
CA VAL A 160 -21.39 13.07 27.38
C VAL A 160 -21.74 13.92 28.59
N GLU A 161 -21.77 13.31 29.76
CA GLU A 161 -22.01 13.99 31.02
C GLU A 161 -21.05 13.48 32.09
N ASN A 162 -20.43 14.39 32.83
CA ASN A 162 -19.47 14.05 33.88
C ASN A 162 -18.34 13.12 33.39
N GLY A 163 -17.81 13.38 32.19
CA GLY A 163 -16.72 12.59 31.62
C GLY A 163 -17.12 11.23 31.03
N LYS A 164 -18.42 10.94 30.94
CA LYS A 164 -18.94 9.63 30.50
C LYS A 164 -20.02 9.75 29.44
N VAL A 165 -20.03 8.82 28.50
CA VAL A 165 -21.09 8.69 27.48
C VAL A 165 -22.40 8.33 28.17
N THR A 166 -23.44 9.15 27.99
CA THR A 166 -24.80 8.90 28.51
C THR A 166 -25.73 8.36 27.42
N ASN A 167 -25.51 8.73 26.16
CA ASN A 167 -26.31 8.30 25.01
C ASN A 167 -25.53 8.47 23.69
N TRP A 168 -25.99 7.85 22.60
CA TRP A 168 -25.50 8.13 21.25
C TRP A 168 -26.55 7.88 20.19
N GLN A 169 -26.38 8.51 19.03
CA GLN A 169 -27.25 8.40 17.89
C GLN A 169 -26.42 8.35 16.62
N THR A 170 -26.79 7.48 15.67
CA THR A 170 -26.19 7.40 14.35
C THR A 170 -27.27 7.70 13.33
N THR A 171 -27.03 8.66 12.44
CA THR A 171 -27.94 8.89 11.31
C THR A 171 -27.63 7.87 10.21
N GLU A 172 -28.57 6.97 9.93
CA GLU A 172 -28.47 6.00 8.83
C GLU A 172 -28.42 6.65 7.44
#